data_AF-A0A8T3TAK6-F1
#
_entry.id   AF-A0A8T3TAK6-F1
#
_cell.length_a   1.000
_cell.length_b   1.000
_cell.length_c   1.000
_cell.angle_alpha   90.00
_cell.angle_beta   90.00
_cell.angle_gamma   90.00
#
_symmetry.space_group_name_H-M   'P 1'
#
loop_
_entity.id
_entity.type
_entity.pdbx_description
1 polymer ?
#
loop_
_entity_poly.entity_id
_entity_poly.type
_entity_poly.pdbx_seq_one_letter_code
_entity_poly.pdbx_strand_id
1 'polypeptide(L)'
;MNRRPWWDVWPERLEFELEALRALGLEPAVDDVARKAGQIVIRFKHSVTGRTAAFTAVFPHSYPKFPFELFAPELSLAHHQNPFVGNLCLLARPADDWRPSDHVAQFLVEQLPAVVAAGTATDLGEVDAVEEHQAEPLSVYYECAEGSLVLVDSDWTLPSGAAGSLGLRVERVDPLRAAVVEVQAGEAPAVVAAEAIRDRFATPLRGRWFRITTPIIEATPAAVLRRLIELHPDAARPLWARVGQFDIDVVGIVFPEEIAWRTSGDGWVFVVRTRPAGAREARRRAGDRRSRGVAPRPSLARAGRY
;
A
#
# COMPACT_ATOMS: atom_id res chain seq x y z
N MET A 1 0.01 13.35 31.91
CA MET A 1 -1.17 12.66 32.49
C MET A 1 -1.15 11.22 32.00
N ASN A 2 -0.93 10.26 32.90
CA ASN A 2 -0.98 8.84 32.56
C ASN A 2 -2.47 8.47 32.39
N ARG A 3 -2.99 8.45 31.15
CA ARG A 3 -4.38 8.05 30.90
C ARG A 3 -4.45 6.53 31.09
N ARG A 4 -5.29 6.08 32.02
CA ARG A 4 -5.58 4.65 32.19
C ARG A 4 -6.14 4.08 30.87
N PRO A 5 -5.80 2.84 30.50
CA PRO A 5 -6.39 2.17 29.35
C PRO A 5 -7.92 2.07 29.43
N TRP A 6 -8.61 2.05 28.29
CA TRP A 6 -10.07 2.10 28.27
C TRP A 6 -10.73 0.91 28.97
N TRP A 7 -10.13 -0.28 28.93
CA TRP A 7 -10.66 -1.48 29.59
C TRP A 7 -10.44 -1.49 31.10
N ASP A 8 -9.53 -0.65 31.62
CA ASP A 8 -9.40 -0.45 33.08
C ASP A 8 -10.40 0.62 33.56
N VAL A 9 -10.87 1.49 32.66
CA VAL A 9 -11.88 2.51 32.94
C VAL A 9 -13.30 1.95 32.78
N TRP A 10 -13.51 1.12 31.76
CA TRP A 10 -14.77 0.47 31.39
C TRP A 10 -14.57 -1.04 31.16
N PRO A 11 -14.23 -1.82 32.20
CA PRO A 11 -14.03 -3.27 32.07
C PRO A 11 -15.26 -4.00 31.53
N GLU A 12 -16.46 -3.51 31.86
CA GLU A 12 -17.74 -4.03 31.36
C GLU A 12 -17.85 -3.94 29.83
N ARG A 13 -17.17 -2.98 29.18
CA ARG A 13 -17.17 -2.92 27.72
C ARG A 13 -16.33 -4.05 27.12
N LEU A 14 -15.18 -4.38 27.71
CA LEU A 14 -14.39 -5.50 27.22
C LEU A 14 -15.16 -6.82 27.40
N GLU A 15 -15.80 -7.01 28.55
CA GLU A 15 -16.62 -8.22 28.77
C GLU A 15 -17.79 -8.28 27.79
N PHE A 16 -18.46 -7.15 27.53
CA PHE A 16 -19.52 -7.07 26.53
C PHE A 16 -19.08 -7.52 25.14
N GLU A 17 -17.90 -7.11 24.66
CA GLU A 17 -17.36 -7.59 23.37
C GLU A 17 -17.17 -9.11 23.36
N LEU A 18 -16.61 -9.66 24.44
CA LEU A 18 -16.34 -11.09 24.56
C LEU A 18 -17.63 -11.90 24.64
N GLU A 19 -18.59 -11.44 25.43
CA GLU A 19 -19.91 -12.07 25.55
C GLU A 19 -20.69 -12.02 24.23
N ALA A 20 -20.67 -10.89 23.53
CA ALA A 20 -21.33 -10.77 22.24
C ALA A 20 -20.73 -11.73 21.19
N LEU A 21 -19.41 -11.90 21.19
CA LEU A 21 -18.75 -12.90 20.32
C LEU A 21 -19.09 -14.33 20.73
N ARG A 22 -19.12 -14.65 22.03
CA ARG A 22 -19.54 -15.96 22.54
C ARG A 22 -21.00 -16.28 22.21
N ALA A 23 -21.87 -15.27 22.20
CA ALA A 23 -23.28 -15.43 21.83
C ALA A 23 -23.46 -15.84 20.36
N LEU A 24 -22.49 -15.55 19.50
CA LEU A 24 -22.41 -16.07 18.12
C LEU A 24 -21.83 -17.50 18.05
N GLY A 25 -21.57 -18.14 19.19
CA GLY A 25 -20.93 -19.45 19.28
C GLY A 25 -19.43 -19.44 18.99
N LEU A 26 -18.78 -18.27 19.07
CA LEU A 26 -17.34 -18.13 18.84
C LEU A 26 -16.55 -18.30 20.14
N GLU A 27 -15.27 -18.62 19.99
CA GLU A 27 -14.32 -18.76 21.09
C GLU A 27 -13.30 -17.59 21.05
N PRO A 28 -13.66 -16.38 21.53
CA PRO A 28 -12.76 -15.24 21.53
C PRO A 28 -11.69 -15.37 22.60
N ALA A 29 -10.45 -15.05 22.22
CA ALA A 29 -9.29 -15.01 23.10
C ALA A 29 -8.61 -13.64 23.03
N VAL A 30 -8.38 -13.01 24.18
CA VAL A 30 -7.59 -11.78 24.27
C VAL A 30 -6.10 -12.13 24.15
N ASP A 31 -5.36 -11.38 23.34
CA ASP A 31 -3.90 -11.52 23.26
C ASP A 31 -3.23 -10.87 24.48
N ASP A 32 -2.70 -11.70 25.39
CA ASP A 32 -2.02 -11.24 26.61
C ASP A 32 -0.75 -10.43 26.33
N VAL A 33 -0.04 -10.69 25.23
CA VAL A 33 1.17 -9.95 24.87
C VAL A 33 0.78 -8.55 24.42
N ALA A 34 -0.22 -8.44 23.55
CA ALA A 34 -0.74 -7.14 23.12
C ALA A 34 -1.32 -6.36 24.30
N ARG A 35 -2.08 -7.03 25.19
CA ARG A 35 -2.67 -6.41 26.38
C ARG A 35 -1.59 -5.83 27.30
N LYS A 36 -0.51 -6.57 27.55
CA LYS A 36 0.64 -6.09 28.33
C LYS A 36 1.37 -4.93 27.65
N ALA A 37 1.37 -4.90 26.31
CA ALA A 37 1.87 -3.78 25.52
C ALA A 37 0.89 -2.57 25.48
N GLY A 38 -0.26 -2.67 26.17
CA GLY A 38 -1.22 -1.58 26.27
C GLY A 38 -2.22 -1.53 25.10
N GLN A 39 -2.50 -2.65 24.44
CA GLN A 39 -3.51 -2.74 23.37
C GLN A 39 -4.43 -3.96 23.56
N ILE A 40 -5.73 -3.80 23.33
CA ILE A 40 -6.63 -4.95 23.29
C ILE A 40 -6.66 -5.50 21.87
N VAL A 41 -6.37 -6.78 21.75
CA VAL A 41 -6.49 -7.56 20.52
C VAL A 41 -7.27 -8.82 20.87
N ILE A 42 -8.34 -9.08 20.13
CA ILE A 42 -9.17 -10.28 20.30
C ILE A 42 -9.01 -11.15 19.06
N ARG A 43 -8.66 -12.41 19.26
CA ARG A 43 -8.55 -13.42 18.20
C ARG A 43 -9.68 -14.42 18.32
N PHE A 44 -10.23 -14.82 17.18
CA PHE A 44 -11.27 -15.85 17.10
C PHE A 44 -11.25 -16.49 15.72
N LYS A 45 -11.97 -17.60 15.57
CA LYS A 45 -12.25 -18.22 14.28
C LYS A 45 -13.71 -18.01 13.94
N HIS A 46 -14.01 -17.70 12.69
CA HIS A 46 -15.38 -17.53 12.22
C HIS A 46 -15.53 -18.14 10.83
N SER A 47 -16.71 -18.70 10.57
CA SER A 47 -17.01 -19.33 9.28
C SER A 47 -17.71 -18.33 8.37
N VAL A 48 -17.07 -18.03 7.26
CA VAL A 48 -17.57 -17.13 6.21
C VAL A 48 -17.61 -17.93 4.91
N THR A 49 -18.72 -17.84 4.18
CA THR A 49 -18.92 -18.56 2.90
C THR A 49 -18.57 -20.06 2.94
N GLY A 50 -18.86 -20.71 4.09
CA GLY A 50 -18.59 -22.14 4.30
C GLY A 50 -17.13 -22.48 4.62
N ARG A 51 -16.24 -21.50 4.76
CA ARG A 51 -14.85 -21.68 5.17
C ARG A 51 -14.59 -21.01 6.50
N THR A 52 -13.98 -21.75 7.43
CA THR A 52 -13.48 -21.17 8.67
C THR A 52 -12.19 -20.42 8.40
N ALA A 53 -12.13 -19.15 8.82
CA ALA A 53 -10.94 -18.32 8.76
C ALA A 53 -10.58 -17.76 10.14
N ALA A 54 -9.31 -17.46 10.35
CA ALA A 54 -8.83 -16.73 11.52
C ALA A 54 -9.12 -15.22 11.41
N PHE A 55 -9.67 -14.65 12.48
CA PHE A 55 -9.97 -13.22 12.60
C PHE A 55 -9.23 -12.60 13.77
N THR A 56 -8.86 -11.34 13.61
CA THR A 56 -8.24 -10.51 14.66
C THR A 56 -8.92 -9.15 14.71
N ALA A 57 -9.56 -8.83 15.84
CA ALA A 57 -10.07 -7.50 16.12
C ALA A 57 -9.04 -6.71 16.95
N VAL A 58 -8.63 -5.55 16.45
CA VAL A 58 -7.64 -4.67 17.08
C VAL A 58 -8.34 -3.40 17.54
N PHE A 59 -8.25 -3.11 18.84
CA PHE A 59 -8.95 -1.98 19.45
C PHE A 59 -7.97 -0.82 19.70
N PRO A 60 -8.31 0.42 19.29
CA PRO A 60 -7.46 1.57 19.56
C PRO A 60 -7.49 1.93 21.05
N HIS A 61 -6.48 2.66 21.53
CA HIS A 61 -6.45 3.16 22.91
C HIS A 61 -7.64 4.07 23.26
N SER A 62 -8.26 4.67 22.25
CA SER A 62 -9.38 5.60 22.35
C SER A 62 -10.76 4.94 22.22
N TYR A 63 -10.82 3.61 22.11
CA TYR A 63 -12.06 2.85 22.11
C TYR A 63 -12.91 3.14 23.37
N PRO A 64 -14.25 3.21 23.28
CA PRO A 64 -15.12 3.03 22.11
C PRO A 64 -15.37 4.31 21.29
N LYS A 65 -14.61 5.39 21.50
CA LYS A 65 -14.82 6.64 20.75
C LYS A 65 -14.41 6.52 19.28
N PHE A 66 -13.48 5.62 18.99
CA PHE A 66 -13.03 5.28 17.65
C PHE A 66 -13.23 3.78 17.42
N PRO A 67 -13.52 3.36 16.18
CA PRO A 67 -13.83 1.97 15.86
C PRO A 67 -12.63 1.04 16.07
N PHE A 68 -12.93 -0.24 16.22
CA PHE A 68 -11.93 -1.30 16.09
C PHE A 68 -11.60 -1.51 14.61
N GLU A 69 -10.50 -2.20 14.35
CA GLU A 69 -10.14 -2.74 13.03
C GLU A 69 -10.29 -4.26 13.04
N LEU A 70 -10.81 -4.84 11.94
CA LEU A 70 -10.96 -6.28 11.80
C LEU A 70 -10.04 -6.80 10.69
N PHE A 71 -9.28 -7.85 10.99
CA PHE A 71 -8.35 -8.48 10.06
C PHE A 71 -8.72 -9.94 9.85
N ALA A 72 -8.65 -10.39 8.59
CA ALA A 72 -8.91 -11.76 8.16
C ALA A 72 -7.89 -12.16 7.07
N PRO A 73 -6.61 -12.39 7.42
CA PRO A 73 -5.53 -12.61 6.44
C PRO A 73 -5.68 -13.90 5.62
N GLU A 74 -6.55 -14.82 6.03
CA GLU A 74 -6.85 -16.05 5.30
C GLU A 74 -7.97 -15.86 4.26
N LEU A 75 -8.66 -14.73 4.29
CA LEU A 75 -9.55 -14.29 3.21
C LEU A 75 -8.72 -13.61 2.10
N SER A 76 -9.21 -13.73 0.88
CA SER A 76 -8.63 -13.10 -0.31
C SER A 76 -9.76 -12.49 -1.11
N LEU A 77 -10.14 -11.27 -0.75
CA LEU A 77 -11.17 -10.48 -1.41
C LEU A 77 -10.51 -9.54 -2.44
N ALA A 78 -11.16 -9.34 -3.59
CA ALA A 78 -10.67 -8.43 -4.62
C ALA A 78 -10.87 -6.96 -4.22
N HIS A 79 -11.93 -6.69 -3.44
CA HIS A 79 -12.31 -5.39 -2.91
C HIS A 79 -12.58 -5.49 -1.39
N HIS A 80 -12.61 -4.36 -0.71
CA HIS A 80 -12.85 -4.21 0.73
C HIS A 80 -11.87 -4.96 1.63
N GLN A 81 -10.67 -5.24 1.13
CA GLN A 81 -9.60 -5.83 1.91
C GLN A 81 -8.25 -5.22 1.55
N ASN A 82 -7.48 -4.82 2.57
CA ASN A 82 -6.08 -4.50 2.39
C ASN A 82 -5.32 -5.80 2.03
N PRO A 83 -4.72 -5.90 0.83
CA PRO A 83 -4.15 -7.15 0.35
C PRO A 83 -2.80 -7.51 1.00
N PHE A 84 -2.16 -6.59 1.73
CA PHE A 84 -0.88 -6.84 2.39
C PHE A 84 -1.03 -7.45 3.77
N VAL A 85 -2.06 -7.03 4.52
CA VAL A 85 -2.25 -7.41 5.93
C VAL A 85 -3.61 -8.02 6.24
N GLY A 86 -4.53 -8.03 5.27
CA GLY A 86 -5.85 -8.65 5.41
C GLY A 86 -6.85 -7.85 6.25
N ASN A 87 -6.61 -6.55 6.47
CA ASN A 87 -7.58 -5.65 7.11
C ASN A 87 -8.84 -5.52 6.24
N LEU A 88 -10.03 -5.55 6.85
CA LEU A 88 -11.32 -5.47 6.16
C LEU A 88 -11.91 -4.06 6.26
N CYS A 89 -12.38 -3.54 5.13
CA CYS A 89 -13.11 -2.27 5.05
C CYS A 89 -14.57 -2.48 5.47
N LEU A 90 -14.83 -2.51 6.77
CA LEU A 90 -16.19 -2.74 7.32
C LEU A 90 -17.06 -1.48 7.43
N LEU A 91 -16.44 -0.31 7.36
CA LEU A 91 -17.06 0.99 7.53
C LEU A 91 -16.65 1.83 6.32
N ALA A 92 -17.63 2.34 5.57
CA ALA A 92 -17.33 3.23 4.46
C ALA A 92 -16.83 4.58 4.98
N ARG A 93 -17.49 5.14 6.00
CA ARG A 93 -17.13 6.43 6.61
C ARG A 93 -17.05 6.29 8.13
N PRO A 94 -15.90 5.88 8.68
CA PRO A 94 -15.74 5.66 10.12
C PRO A 94 -16.19 6.82 11.01
N ALA A 95 -16.07 8.08 10.55
CA ALA A 95 -16.49 9.25 11.33
C ALA A 95 -18.02 9.43 11.40
N ASP A 96 -18.74 9.00 10.37
CA ASP A 96 -20.19 9.19 10.22
C ASP A 96 -20.98 7.95 10.66
N ASP A 97 -20.41 6.77 10.43
CA ASP A 97 -21.08 5.48 10.56
C ASP A 97 -20.84 4.82 11.93
N TRP A 98 -19.70 5.11 12.57
CA TRP A 98 -19.39 4.53 13.88
C TRP A 98 -20.24 5.13 15.00
N ARG A 99 -20.79 4.27 15.86
CA ARG A 99 -21.37 4.65 17.14
C ARG A 99 -20.62 3.96 18.26
N PRO A 100 -20.37 4.63 19.40
CA PRO A 100 -19.71 3.98 20.54
C PRO A 100 -20.46 2.76 21.10
N SER A 101 -21.74 2.54 20.76
CA SER A 101 -22.49 1.32 21.09
C SER A 101 -22.14 0.12 20.22
N ASP A 102 -21.55 0.35 19.05
CA ASP A 102 -21.27 -0.68 18.06
C ASP A 102 -20.15 -1.62 18.52
N HIS A 103 -20.20 -2.88 18.10
CA HIS A 103 -19.30 -3.92 18.60
C HIS A 103 -18.93 -4.95 17.53
N VAL A 104 -17.88 -5.74 17.78
CA VAL A 104 -17.32 -6.65 16.77
C VAL A 104 -18.37 -7.66 16.29
N ALA A 105 -19.08 -8.28 17.23
CA ALA A 105 -20.09 -9.30 16.90
C ALA A 105 -21.22 -8.76 16.01
N GLN A 106 -21.65 -7.50 16.18
CA GLN A 106 -22.64 -6.87 15.31
C GLN A 106 -22.12 -6.78 13.88
N PHE A 107 -20.89 -6.31 13.70
CA PHE A 107 -20.26 -6.20 12.37
C PHE A 107 -20.04 -7.55 11.69
N LEU A 108 -19.78 -8.62 12.44
CA LEU A 108 -19.69 -9.97 11.88
C LEU A 108 -21.02 -10.45 11.29
N VAL A 109 -22.14 -10.01 11.86
CA VAL A 109 -23.49 -10.43 11.42
C VAL A 109 -24.03 -9.50 10.34
N GLU A 110 -23.87 -8.19 10.52
CA GLU A 110 -24.55 -7.19 9.70
C GLU A 110 -23.72 -6.75 8.49
N GLN A 111 -22.40 -6.61 8.64
CA GLN A 111 -21.54 -5.98 7.63
C GLN A 111 -20.64 -6.98 6.90
N LEU A 112 -20.04 -7.92 7.63
CA LEU A 112 -19.11 -8.90 7.05
C LEU A 112 -19.72 -9.70 5.88
N PRO A 113 -20.99 -10.16 5.93
CA PRO A 113 -21.57 -10.86 4.78
C PRO A 113 -21.65 -9.98 3.53
N ALA A 114 -22.02 -8.70 3.68
CA ALA A 114 -22.09 -7.75 2.57
C ALA A 114 -20.70 -7.45 2.00
N VAL A 115 -19.72 -7.22 2.87
CA VAL A 115 -18.31 -7.01 2.48
C VAL A 115 -17.75 -8.20 1.71
N VAL A 116 -18.04 -9.42 2.17
CA VAL A 116 -17.57 -10.64 1.50
C VAL A 116 -18.28 -10.85 0.17
N ALA A 117 -19.60 -10.60 0.11
CA ALA A 117 -20.35 -10.66 -1.14
C ALA A 117 -19.78 -9.66 -2.15
N ALA A 118 -19.64 -8.39 -1.78
CA ALA A 118 -19.11 -7.35 -2.65
C ALA A 118 -17.65 -7.60 -3.05
N GLY A 119 -16.81 -8.06 -2.11
CA GLY A 119 -15.41 -8.39 -2.34
C GLY A 119 -15.17 -9.65 -3.20
N THR A 120 -16.20 -10.48 -3.41
CA THR A 120 -16.15 -11.67 -4.28
C THR A 120 -16.98 -11.55 -5.55
N ALA A 121 -17.88 -10.56 -5.63
CA ALA A 121 -18.75 -10.32 -6.76
C ALA A 121 -17.96 -9.97 -8.03
N THR A 122 -18.36 -10.60 -9.14
CA THR A 122 -17.86 -10.30 -10.49
C THR A 122 -18.87 -9.52 -11.33
N ASP A 123 -20.14 -9.47 -10.90
CA ASP A 123 -21.22 -8.73 -11.57
C ASP A 123 -21.47 -7.41 -10.84
N LEU A 124 -21.48 -6.31 -11.61
CA LEU A 124 -21.71 -4.96 -11.09
C LEU A 124 -23.14 -4.78 -10.57
N GLY A 125 -24.12 -5.49 -11.15
CA GLY A 125 -25.52 -5.41 -10.74
C GLY A 125 -25.76 -5.92 -9.31
N GLU A 126 -24.90 -6.81 -8.81
CA GLU A 126 -24.99 -7.39 -7.46
C GLU A 126 -24.48 -6.44 -6.37
N VAL A 127 -23.69 -5.43 -6.74
CA VAL A 127 -22.97 -4.57 -5.77
C VAL A 127 -23.35 -3.09 -5.85
N ASP A 128 -23.97 -2.63 -6.95
CA ASP A 128 -24.39 -1.22 -7.16
C ASP A 128 -25.23 -0.64 -6.00
N ALA A 129 -26.11 -1.45 -5.42
CA ALA A 129 -26.97 -1.01 -4.31
C ALA A 129 -26.34 -1.13 -2.92
N VAL A 130 -25.18 -1.77 -2.80
CA VAL A 130 -24.57 -2.18 -1.51
C VAL A 130 -23.21 -1.51 -1.29
N GLU A 131 -22.49 -1.17 -2.35
CA GLU A 131 -21.16 -0.58 -2.31
C GLU A 131 -21.21 0.95 -2.47
N GLU A 132 -20.37 1.69 -1.74
CA GLU A 132 -20.16 3.10 -2.07
C GLU A 132 -19.38 3.22 -3.39
N HIS A 133 -19.79 4.13 -4.28
CA HIS A 133 -19.15 4.33 -5.58
C HIS A 133 -17.82 5.10 -5.45
N GLN A 134 -16.86 4.48 -4.77
CA GLN A 134 -15.50 4.99 -4.56
C GLN A 134 -14.49 4.01 -5.18
N ALA A 135 -13.36 4.54 -5.66
CA ALA A 135 -12.24 3.72 -6.10
C ALA A 135 -11.50 3.10 -4.90
N GLU A 136 -11.02 1.87 -5.07
CA GLU A 136 -10.09 1.20 -4.15
C GLU A 136 -8.69 1.01 -4.78
N PRO A 137 -7.95 2.10 -5.04
CA PRO A 137 -6.65 2.02 -5.70
C PRO A 137 -5.63 1.28 -4.83
N LEU A 138 -5.11 0.17 -5.34
CA LEU A 138 -4.12 -0.64 -4.64
C LEU A 138 -2.86 0.13 -4.25
N SER A 139 -2.46 1.09 -5.08
CA SER A 139 -1.27 1.93 -4.86
C SER A 139 -1.25 2.60 -3.48
N VAL A 140 -2.41 2.80 -2.84
CA VAL A 140 -2.51 3.44 -1.52
C VAL A 140 -1.98 2.57 -0.38
N TYR A 141 -1.93 1.26 -0.55
CA TYR A 141 -1.52 0.32 0.49
C TYR A 141 0.00 0.05 0.50
N TYR A 142 0.75 0.46 -0.53
CA TYR A 142 2.20 0.31 -0.52
C TYR A 142 2.86 1.23 0.51
N GLU A 143 3.74 0.66 1.33
CA GLU A 143 4.58 1.38 2.27
C GLU A 143 5.64 2.19 1.52
N CYS A 144 5.29 3.45 1.22
CA CYS A 144 6.17 4.41 0.58
C CYS A 144 6.95 5.21 1.62
N ALA A 145 8.17 5.64 1.26
CA ALA A 145 8.96 6.51 2.11
C ALA A 145 8.20 7.81 2.41
N GLU A 146 8.14 8.21 3.67
CA GLU A 146 7.41 9.40 4.09
C GLU A 146 7.88 10.64 3.33
N GLY A 147 6.93 11.43 2.82
CA GLY A 147 7.22 12.64 2.04
C GLY A 147 7.75 12.40 0.62
N SER A 148 7.83 11.15 0.16
CA SER A 148 8.13 10.81 -1.23
C SER A 148 6.91 10.95 -2.13
N LEU A 149 7.10 11.47 -3.34
CA LEU A 149 6.06 11.68 -4.34
C LEU A 149 6.66 11.74 -5.73
N VAL A 150 6.07 11.02 -6.68
CA VAL A 150 6.35 11.18 -8.10
C VAL A 150 5.05 11.55 -8.81
N LEU A 151 5.02 12.76 -9.36
CA LEU A 151 3.89 13.26 -10.11
C LEU A 151 3.83 12.59 -11.50
N VAL A 152 2.66 12.06 -11.86
CA VAL A 152 2.34 11.46 -13.15
C VAL A 152 1.07 12.12 -13.67
N ASP A 153 1.09 12.53 -14.94
CA ASP A 153 -0.04 13.13 -15.63
C ASP A 153 -1.19 12.12 -15.74
N SER A 154 -2.39 12.46 -15.25
CA SER A 154 -3.52 11.53 -15.28
C SER A 154 -4.14 11.35 -16.65
N ASP A 155 -3.91 12.27 -17.58
CA ASP A 155 -4.49 12.22 -18.92
C ASP A 155 -3.67 11.33 -19.87
N TRP A 156 -2.54 10.81 -19.42
CA TRP A 156 -1.70 9.95 -20.23
C TRP A 156 -2.31 8.57 -20.45
N THR A 157 -2.59 8.27 -21.72
CA THR A 157 -2.68 6.89 -22.18
C THR A 157 -1.27 6.38 -22.44
N LEU A 158 -0.80 5.46 -21.61
CA LEU A 158 0.55 4.92 -21.76
C LEU A 158 0.67 4.13 -23.07
N PRO A 159 1.81 4.24 -23.78
CA PRO A 159 2.03 3.50 -25.01
C PRO A 159 1.99 1.99 -24.75
N SER A 160 1.54 1.23 -25.76
CA SER A 160 1.49 -0.23 -25.70
C SER A 160 2.91 -0.79 -25.56
N GLY A 161 3.16 -1.51 -24.47
CA GLY A 161 4.48 -2.05 -24.19
C GLY A 161 4.59 -2.62 -22.78
N ALA A 162 5.48 -3.61 -22.63
CA ALA A 162 5.77 -4.24 -21.34
C ALA A 162 6.83 -3.46 -20.53
N ALA A 163 7.60 -2.57 -21.17
CA ALA A 163 8.66 -1.79 -20.54
C ALA A 163 9.06 -0.59 -21.40
N GLY A 164 9.80 0.34 -20.79
CA GLY A 164 10.36 1.46 -21.52
C GLY A 164 11.18 2.42 -20.67
N SER A 165 11.38 3.64 -21.18
CA SER A 165 12.17 4.68 -20.54
C SER A 165 11.27 5.75 -19.92
N LEU A 166 11.76 6.37 -18.84
CA LEU A 166 11.16 7.54 -18.21
C LEU A 166 12.11 8.72 -18.29
N GLY A 167 11.61 9.88 -18.71
CA GLY A 167 12.20 11.17 -18.39
C GLY A 167 11.57 11.69 -17.10
N LEU A 168 12.39 11.97 -16.10
CA LEU A 168 11.96 12.58 -14.85
C LEU A 168 12.61 13.95 -14.66
N ARG A 169 11.93 14.80 -13.90
CA ARG A 169 12.50 16.01 -13.32
C ARG A 169 12.44 15.92 -11.80
N VAL A 170 13.58 16.08 -11.14
CA VAL A 170 13.76 15.85 -9.71
C VAL A 170 13.93 17.17 -8.96
N GLU A 171 13.14 17.36 -7.91
CA GLU A 171 13.29 18.42 -6.91
C GLU A 171 14.18 17.95 -5.74
N ARG A 172 13.95 16.73 -5.25
CA ARG A 172 14.64 16.15 -4.09
C ARG A 172 14.86 14.66 -4.28
N VAL A 173 15.98 14.12 -3.79
CA VAL A 173 16.33 12.69 -3.91
C VAL A 173 15.91 11.85 -2.71
N ASP A 174 15.99 12.40 -1.49
CA ASP A 174 15.73 11.66 -0.25
C ASP A 174 14.92 12.53 0.74
N PRO A 175 13.60 12.26 0.92
CA PRO A 175 12.79 11.37 0.10
C PRO A 175 12.62 11.91 -1.33
N LEU A 176 12.37 11.01 -2.30
CA LEU A 176 12.25 11.38 -3.73
C LEU A 176 11.02 12.29 -3.94
N ARG A 177 11.25 13.46 -4.55
CA ARG A 177 10.22 14.34 -5.11
C ARG A 177 10.55 14.61 -6.56
N ALA A 178 9.69 14.15 -7.46
CA ALA A 178 9.90 14.27 -8.88
C ALA A 178 8.58 14.36 -9.65
N ALA A 179 8.68 14.70 -10.93
CA ALA A 179 7.61 14.52 -11.91
C ALA A 179 8.12 13.67 -13.07
N VAL A 180 7.29 12.75 -13.56
CA VAL A 180 7.50 12.13 -14.86
C VAL A 180 7.13 13.17 -15.91
N VAL A 181 8.04 13.41 -16.84
CA VAL A 181 7.86 14.39 -17.91
C VAL A 181 7.89 13.77 -19.30
N GLU A 182 8.30 12.52 -19.40
CA GLU A 182 8.37 11.78 -20.65
C GLU A 182 8.23 10.28 -20.36
N VAL A 183 7.41 9.58 -21.16
CA VAL A 183 7.27 8.13 -21.13
C VAL A 183 7.39 7.60 -22.55
N GLN A 184 8.26 6.61 -22.75
CA GLN A 184 8.46 5.98 -24.04
C GLN A 184 8.39 4.46 -23.91
N ALA A 185 7.78 3.76 -24.88
CA ALA A 185 7.83 2.30 -25.03
C ALA A 185 8.50 1.95 -26.36
N GLY A 186 9.67 1.31 -26.35
CA GLY A 186 10.36 0.89 -27.58
C GLY A 186 10.55 2.05 -28.57
N GLU A 187 10.14 1.84 -29.82
CA GLU A 187 10.19 2.84 -30.90
C GLU A 187 8.94 3.74 -30.97
N ALA A 188 7.95 3.53 -30.11
CA ALA A 188 6.75 4.36 -30.12
C ALA A 188 7.08 5.83 -29.76
N PRO A 189 6.33 6.81 -30.31
CA PRO A 189 6.46 8.19 -29.90
C PRO A 189 6.32 8.33 -28.39
N ALA A 190 7.20 9.13 -27.79
CA ALA A 190 7.11 9.39 -26.36
C ALA A 190 5.88 10.26 -26.05
N VAL A 191 5.22 9.95 -24.93
CA VAL A 191 4.22 10.84 -24.31
C VAL A 191 4.98 11.83 -23.45
N VAL A 192 4.71 13.13 -23.59
CA VAL A 192 5.49 14.20 -22.96
C VAL A 192 4.59 15.15 -22.18
N ALA A 193 5.01 15.52 -20.97
CA ALA A 193 4.26 16.42 -20.10
C ALA A 193 4.20 17.85 -20.66
N ALA A 194 3.16 18.58 -20.27
CA ALA A 194 3.05 20.02 -20.49
C ALA A 194 4.28 20.77 -19.94
N GLU A 195 4.67 21.84 -20.63
CA GLU A 195 5.86 22.63 -20.33
C GLU A 195 5.89 23.16 -18.89
N ALA A 196 4.74 23.59 -18.37
CA ALA A 196 4.59 24.11 -17.00
C ALA A 196 5.06 23.12 -15.92
N ILE A 197 4.88 21.82 -16.13
CA ILE A 197 5.35 20.78 -15.19
C ILE A 197 6.84 20.55 -15.36
N ARG A 198 7.35 20.56 -16.60
CA ARG A 198 8.77 20.36 -16.89
C ARG A 198 9.64 21.44 -16.27
N ASP A 199 9.17 22.68 -16.27
CA ASP A 199 9.93 23.84 -15.80
C ASP A 199 9.89 24.02 -14.28
N ARG A 200 8.92 23.38 -13.61
CA ARG A 200 8.78 23.44 -12.14
C ARG A 200 9.87 22.64 -11.41
N PHE A 201 10.50 21.68 -12.08
CA PHE A 201 11.48 20.77 -11.48
C PHE A 201 12.80 20.85 -12.25
N ALA A 202 13.89 21.22 -11.57
CA ALA A 202 15.12 21.62 -12.25
C ALA A 202 15.97 20.46 -12.80
N THR A 203 16.06 19.34 -12.06
CA THR A 203 17.12 18.34 -12.35
C THR A 203 16.61 17.21 -13.25
N PRO A 204 17.10 17.07 -14.50
CA PRO A 204 16.73 15.94 -15.34
C PRO A 204 17.29 14.62 -14.78
N LEU A 205 16.50 13.57 -14.86
CA LEU A 205 16.89 12.20 -14.53
C LEU A 205 16.28 11.26 -15.57
N ARG A 206 17.04 10.24 -15.98
CA ARG A 206 16.49 9.12 -16.77
C ARG A 206 16.19 7.95 -15.86
N GLY A 207 14.99 7.40 -16.00
CA GLY A 207 14.53 6.20 -15.33
C GLY A 207 14.06 5.16 -16.33
N ARG A 208 13.48 4.09 -15.81
CA ARG A 208 12.79 3.05 -16.59
C ARG A 208 11.43 2.81 -16.01
N TRP A 209 10.56 2.19 -16.80
CA TRP A 209 9.33 1.65 -16.29
C TRP A 209 9.09 0.25 -16.83
N PHE A 210 8.35 -0.53 -16.06
CA PHE A 210 7.93 -1.89 -16.41
C PHE A 210 6.44 -2.03 -16.13
N ARG A 211 5.72 -2.59 -17.09
CA ARG A 211 4.33 -3.00 -16.93
C ARG A 211 4.27 -4.42 -16.39
N ILE A 212 3.38 -4.64 -15.43
CA ILE A 212 3.06 -5.97 -14.89
C ILE A 212 1.55 -6.17 -14.97
N THR A 213 1.12 -7.42 -15.21
CA THR A 213 -0.30 -7.78 -15.35
C THR A 213 -1.00 -7.95 -14.01
N THR A 214 -0.22 -8.18 -12.95
CA THR A 214 -0.72 -8.36 -11.59
C THR A 214 0.18 -7.55 -10.67
N PRO A 215 -0.37 -6.74 -9.75
CA PRO A 215 0.42 -5.97 -8.82
C PRO A 215 1.32 -6.82 -7.92
N ILE A 216 2.42 -6.24 -7.42
CA ILE A 216 3.36 -6.93 -6.53
C ILE A 216 2.92 -6.73 -5.08
N ILE A 217 2.30 -7.75 -4.50
CA ILE A 217 1.88 -7.73 -3.08
C ILE A 217 3.04 -8.21 -2.20
N GLU A 218 3.95 -7.30 -1.87
CA GLU A 218 5.12 -7.56 -1.04
C GLU A 218 5.27 -6.51 0.07
N ALA A 219 5.57 -6.96 1.29
CA ALA A 219 5.54 -6.10 2.49
C ALA A 219 6.70 -5.09 2.58
N THR A 220 7.75 -5.20 1.75
CA THR A 220 8.92 -4.31 1.86
C THR A 220 9.41 -3.84 0.49
N PRO A 221 9.98 -2.63 0.38
CA PRO A 221 10.58 -2.14 -0.86
C PRO A 221 11.62 -3.08 -1.47
N ALA A 222 12.39 -3.77 -0.64
CA ALA A 222 13.39 -4.74 -1.08
C ALA A 222 12.78 -6.01 -1.68
N ALA A 223 11.66 -6.47 -1.11
CA ALA A 223 10.90 -7.60 -1.66
C ALA A 223 10.20 -7.21 -2.97
N VAL A 224 9.60 -6.01 -3.04
CA VAL A 224 9.03 -5.46 -4.27
C VAL A 224 10.07 -5.41 -5.39
N LEU A 225 11.28 -4.88 -5.12
CA LEU A 225 12.36 -4.85 -6.11
C LEU A 225 12.79 -6.26 -6.54
N ARG A 226 12.88 -7.21 -5.60
CA ARG A 226 13.26 -8.59 -5.92
C ARG A 226 12.23 -9.23 -6.84
N ARG A 227 10.95 -9.08 -6.54
CA ARG A 227 9.86 -9.61 -7.36
C ARG A 227 9.82 -8.95 -8.73
N LEU A 228 10.06 -7.64 -8.80
CA LEU A 228 10.20 -6.94 -10.06
C LEU A 228 11.36 -7.51 -10.91
N ILE A 229 12.50 -7.82 -10.29
CA ILE A 229 13.66 -8.43 -10.98
C ILE A 229 13.33 -9.83 -11.50
N GLU A 230 12.56 -10.62 -10.76
CA GLU A 230 12.11 -11.95 -11.22
C GLU A 230 11.22 -11.85 -12.47
N LEU A 231 10.32 -10.86 -12.51
CA LEU A 231 9.44 -10.61 -13.65
C LEU A 231 10.16 -9.94 -14.83
N HIS A 232 11.10 -9.04 -14.52
CA HIS A 232 11.83 -8.20 -15.47
C HIS A 232 13.32 -8.16 -15.11
N PRO A 233 14.13 -9.15 -15.56
CA PRO A 233 15.54 -9.27 -15.17
C PRO A 233 16.40 -8.02 -15.41
N ASP A 234 16.02 -7.18 -16.38
CA ASP A 234 16.71 -5.91 -16.66
C ASP A 234 16.64 -4.91 -15.49
N ALA A 235 15.63 -5.00 -14.62
CA ALA A 235 15.52 -4.19 -13.42
C ALA A 235 16.71 -4.42 -12.45
N ALA A 236 17.39 -5.58 -12.54
CA ALA A 236 18.54 -5.93 -11.71
C ALA A 236 19.73 -4.99 -11.95
N ARG A 237 19.82 -4.39 -13.14
CA ARG A 237 20.90 -3.48 -13.54
C ARG A 237 20.47 -2.04 -13.32
N PRO A 238 20.89 -1.35 -12.23
CA PRO A 238 20.54 0.05 -12.00
C PRO A 238 21.14 0.99 -13.05
N LEU A 239 20.36 1.97 -13.49
CA LEU A 239 20.78 3.13 -14.29
C LEU A 239 21.11 4.28 -13.35
N TRP A 240 22.29 4.22 -12.74
CA TRP A 240 22.74 5.25 -11.81
C TRP A 240 22.95 6.59 -12.51
N ALA A 241 22.30 7.64 -12.00
CA ALA A 241 22.61 9.02 -12.32
C ALA A 241 23.02 9.79 -11.07
N ARG A 242 23.88 10.80 -11.22
CA ARG A 242 24.31 11.67 -10.12
C ARG A 242 23.34 12.83 -9.98
N VAL A 243 22.76 12.99 -8.78
CA VAL A 243 21.94 14.15 -8.41
C VAL A 243 22.40 14.64 -7.04
N GLY A 244 23.08 15.80 -7.02
CA GLY A 244 23.68 16.34 -5.81
C GLY A 244 24.66 15.36 -5.16
N GLN A 245 24.39 14.99 -3.91
CA GLN A 245 25.23 14.09 -3.11
C GLN A 245 24.88 12.60 -3.27
N PHE A 246 23.99 12.24 -4.20
CA PHE A 246 23.51 10.87 -4.36
C PHE A 246 23.72 10.35 -5.77
N ASP A 247 24.06 9.07 -5.88
CA ASP A 247 23.72 8.30 -7.08
C ASP A 247 22.30 7.74 -6.88
N ILE A 248 21.40 7.98 -7.84
CA ILE A 248 20.00 7.55 -7.82
C ILE A 248 19.68 6.71 -9.07
N ASP A 249 18.84 5.69 -8.90
CA ASP A 249 18.12 5.01 -9.99
C ASP A 249 16.64 4.96 -9.60
N VAL A 250 15.76 5.24 -10.57
CA VAL A 250 14.30 5.25 -10.41
C VAL A 250 13.68 4.31 -11.42
N VAL A 251 12.84 3.41 -10.94
CA VAL A 251 12.09 2.45 -11.76
C VAL A 251 10.60 2.57 -11.43
N GLY A 252 9.80 2.97 -12.42
CA GLY A 252 8.34 2.93 -12.31
C GLY A 252 7.81 1.51 -12.54
N ILE A 253 6.84 1.09 -11.73
CA ILE A 253 6.08 -0.14 -11.91
C ILE A 253 4.65 0.27 -12.24
N VAL A 254 4.21 -0.13 -13.43
CA VAL A 254 2.85 0.12 -13.93
C VAL A 254 2.05 -1.16 -13.80
N PHE A 255 0.89 -1.09 -13.18
CA PHE A 255 0.01 -2.24 -12.98
C PHE A 255 -1.45 -1.83 -13.10
N PRO A 256 -2.37 -2.75 -13.45
CA PRO A 256 -3.79 -2.45 -13.40
C PRO A 256 -4.22 -2.22 -11.95
N GLU A 257 -4.90 -1.09 -11.69
CA GLU A 257 -5.57 -0.81 -10.41
C GLU A 257 -6.94 -0.19 -10.65
N GLU A 258 -7.75 -0.11 -9.60
CA GLU A 258 -9.02 0.59 -9.65
C GLU A 258 -8.81 2.11 -9.55
N ILE A 259 -9.27 2.85 -10.57
CA ILE A 259 -9.11 4.32 -10.65
C ILE A 259 -10.42 5.09 -10.47
N ALA A 260 -11.54 4.38 -10.61
CA ALA A 260 -12.91 4.79 -10.31
C ALA A 260 -13.69 3.52 -9.95
N TRP A 261 -14.88 3.64 -9.37
CA TRP A 261 -15.68 2.49 -8.94
C TRP A 261 -15.77 1.43 -10.06
N ARG A 262 -15.24 0.25 -9.74
CA ARG A 262 -15.16 -0.95 -10.60
C ARG A 262 -14.54 -0.70 -11.99
N THR A 263 -13.74 0.36 -12.11
CA THR A 263 -13.12 0.80 -13.36
C THR A 263 -11.61 0.69 -13.25
N SER A 264 -11.01 -0.14 -14.10
CA SER A 264 -9.57 -0.35 -14.12
C SER A 264 -8.84 0.72 -14.93
N GLY A 265 -7.67 1.10 -14.44
CA GLY A 265 -6.72 1.95 -15.16
C GLY A 265 -5.30 1.66 -14.73
N ASP A 266 -4.36 2.51 -15.16
CA ASP A 266 -2.96 2.35 -14.84
C ASP A 266 -2.63 2.95 -13.46
N GLY A 267 -2.14 2.08 -12.58
CA GLY A 267 -1.55 2.43 -11.31
C GLY A 267 -0.03 2.46 -11.36
N TRP A 268 0.54 3.29 -10.50
CA TRP A 268 1.99 3.53 -10.46
C TRP A 268 2.54 3.43 -9.03
N VAL A 269 3.67 2.75 -8.92
CA VAL A 269 4.58 2.87 -7.77
C VAL A 269 6.01 2.94 -8.27
N PHE A 270 6.88 3.66 -7.59
CA PHE A 270 8.27 3.84 -8.01
C PHE A 270 9.22 3.19 -7.03
N VAL A 271 10.07 2.28 -7.52
CA VAL A 271 11.22 1.80 -6.76
C VAL A 271 12.36 2.80 -6.93
N VAL A 272 12.86 3.30 -5.81
CA VAL A 272 13.97 4.26 -5.76
C VAL A 272 15.17 3.56 -5.11
N ARG A 273 16.30 3.56 -5.79
CA ARG A 273 17.58 3.09 -5.25
C ARG A 273 18.48 4.30 -5.06
N THR A 274 18.98 4.51 -3.84
CA THR A 274 19.93 5.59 -3.55
C THR A 274 21.21 5.05 -2.93
N ARG A 275 22.32 5.76 -3.17
CA ARG A 275 23.57 5.62 -2.42
C ARG A 275 24.33 6.95 -2.40
N PRO A 276 25.23 7.19 -1.43
CA PRO A 276 26.10 8.35 -1.45
C PRO A 276 26.94 8.41 -2.74
N ALA A 277 27.05 9.61 -3.29
CA ALA A 277 27.94 9.94 -4.40
C ALA A 277 29.38 9.49 -4.10
N GLY A 278 30.09 8.97 -5.11
CA GLY A 278 31.51 8.60 -4.99
C GLY A 278 31.78 7.29 -4.23
N ALA A 279 30.75 6.60 -3.70
CA ALA A 279 30.91 5.31 -3.02
C ALA A 279 31.64 4.26 -3.86
N ARG A 280 31.51 4.30 -5.19
CA ARG A 280 32.20 3.38 -6.12
C ARG A 280 33.66 3.77 -6.37
N GLU A 281 33.99 5.06 -6.36
CA GLU A 281 35.34 5.60 -6.57
C GLU A 281 36.20 5.42 -5.32
N ALA A 282 35.62 5.67 -4.14
CA ALA A 282 36.24 5.33 -2.86
C ALA A 282 36.62 3.84 -2.79
N ARG A 283 35.73 2.95 -3.27
CA ARG A 283 35.97 1.49 -3.34
C ARG A 283 37.09 1.10 -4.31
N ARG A 284 37.20 1.78 -5.46
CA ARG A 284 38.28 1.54 -6.43
C ARG A 284 39.64 2.03 -5.92
N ARG A 285 39.67 3.18 -5.22
CA ARG A 285 40.90 3.75 -4.65
C ARG A 285 41.40 2.99 -3.42
N ALA A 286 40.51 2.44 -2.60
CA ALA A 286 40.90 1.78 -1.35
C ALA A 286 41.55 0.40 -1.54
N GLY A 287 41.55 -0.20 -2.74
CA GLY A 287 42.08 -1.55 -2.98
C GLY A 287 41.42 -2.67 -2.15
N ASP A 288 40.40 -2.32 -1.37
CA ASP A 288 39.90 -3.11 -0.26
C ASP A 288 38.75 -4.00 -0.73
N ARG A 289 39.07 -5.28 -0.96
CA ARG A 289 38.08 -6.33 -1.27
C ARG A 289 37.15 -6.62 -0.07
N ARG A 290 37.41 -6.09 1.13
CA ARG A 290 36.65 -6.39 2.36
C ARG A 290 35.76 -5.25 2.87
N SER A 291 35.82 -4.05 2.31
CA SER A 291 34.85 -3.01 2.65
C SER A 291 33.46 -3.38 2.09
N ARG A 292 32.53 -3.73 2.99
CA ARG A 292 31.10 -3.80 2.68
C ARG A 292 30.65 -2.37 2.36
N GLY A 293 30.75 -1.98 1.09
CA GLY A 293 30.18 -0.72 0.61
C GLY A 293 28.70 -0.63 0.99
N VAL A 294 28.20 0.58 1.22
CA VAL A 294 26.79 0.81 1.52
C VAL A 294 25.96 0.24 0.38
N ALA A 295 25.27 -0.87 0.64
CA ALA A 295 24.35 -1.47 -0.31
C ALA A 295 23.29 -0.42 -0.68
N PRO A 296 22.90 -0.33 -1.97
CA PRO A 296 21.83 0.59 -2.35
C PRO A 296 20.59 0.26 -1.53
N ARG A 297 19.98 1.28 -0.93
CA ARG A 297 18.78 1.12 -0.12
C ARG A 297 17.58 1.30 -1.04
N PRO A 298 16.78 0.24 -1.31
CA PRO A 298 15.53 0.41 -2.03
C PRO A 298 14.51 1.06 -1.10
N SER A 299 13.79 2.04 -1.62
CA SER A 299 12.56 2.59 -1.06
C SER A 299 11.47 2.63 -2.12
N LEU A 300 10.23 2.79 -1.71
CA LEU A 300 9.12 3.06 -2.62
C LEU A 300 8.75 4.54 -2.56
N ALA A 301 8.39 5.10 -3.71
CA ALA A 301 7.76 6.41 -3.80
C ALA A 301 6.38 6.28 -4.44
N ARG A 302 5.42 7.02 -3.86
CA ARG A 302 4.03 7.04 -4.27
C ARG A 302 3.85 7.86 -5.54
N ALA A 303 2.96 7.43 -6.42
CA ALA A 303 2.51 8.26 -7.53
C ALA A 303 1.45 9.28 -7.05
N GLY A 304 1.64 10.54 -7.41
CA GLY A 304 0.60 11.57 -7.34
C GLY A 304 0.09 11.88 -8.73
N ARG A 305 -1.19 12.22 -8.85
CA ARG A 305 -1.79 12.67 -10.11
C ARG A 305 -1.86 14.19 -10.14
N TYR A 306 -1.66 14.79 -11.31
CA TYR A 306 -1.86 16.21 -11.57
C TYR A 306 -2.57 16.40 -12.92
#